data_AF-A0A0D7AT09-F1
#
_entry.id   AF-A0A0D7AT09-F1
#
_cell.length_a   1.000
_cell.length_b   1.000
_cell.length_c   1.000
_cell.angle_alpha   90.00
_cell.angle_beta   90.00
_cell.angle_gamma   90.00
#
_symmetry.space_group_name_H-M   'P 1'
#
loop_
_entity.id
_entity.type
_entity.pdbx_description
1 polymer ?
#
loop_
_entity_poly.entity_id
_entity_poly.type
_entity_poly.pdbx_seq_one_letter_code
_entity_poly.pdbx_strand_id
1 'polypeptide(L)'
;KSDPCVQAWIAETGEHIVAGAGELHLEICLKDLQDDHAGVPLKISDPVVPYRETVKAESSMVALSKSQNKHNRLYVKAMPLDDEVTKAIEDGKVNPRDDFKARARVLADEYGWDVTDARKIWCFGPDTTGPNLLVDATKGVQYLNEIKDSCIAAFQWATKEGVLCEENMRGIRFNILDVTLHTDAIHRGGGQLIPVCRRVCYAAALLAKPSLQEPVFQVEIQCPESAIGGIYSCLNKRRGQVFSEEQRPGTPMFTVKAYLPVAESFGFNGELRQHTGGQAFPQSVFDHWELMNGDPLEKGSKLEEIVQNIRTRKGLKREVPPLDTYYDKL
;
A
#
# COMPACT_ATOMS: atom_id res chain seq x y z
N LYS A 1 -21.85 -4.96 11.17
CA LYS A 1 -23.29 -5.04 10.80
C LYS A 1 -24.06 -3.84 11.32
N SER A 2 -23.84 -3.44 12.58
CA SER A 2 -24.32 -2.17 13.15
C SER A 2 -23.75 -0.95 12.42
N ASP A 3 -22.49 -1.03 12.00
CA ASP A 3 -21.81 0.00 11.20
C ASP A 3 -21.28 -0.60 9.87
N PRO A 4 -21.51 0.04 8.70
CA PRO A 4 -20.98 -0.40 7.41
C PRO A 4 -19.50 -0.02 7.17
N CYS A 5 -18.96 0.95 7.91
CA CYS A 5 -17.59 1.44 7.80
C CYS A 5 -16.61 0.67 8.70
N VAL A 6 -17.11 -0.12 9.65
CA VAL A 6 -16.28 -1.01 10.48
C VAL A 6 -15.97 -2.28 9.72
N GLN A 7 -14.69 -2.64 9.69
CA GLN A 7 -14.24 -3.92 9.15
C GLN A 7 -13.62 -4.74 10.27
N ALA A 8 -13.94 -6.03 10.30
CA ALA A 8 -13.35 -6.97 11.25
C ALA A 8 -12.95 -8.25 10.51
N TRP A 9 -11.72 -8.72 10.75
CA TRP A 9 -11.20 -9.95 10.17
C TRP A 9 -10.18 -10.60 11.10
N ILE A 10 -9.83 -11.86 10.83
CA ILE A 10 -8.77 -12.58 11.54
C ILE A 10 -7.54 -12.54 10.65
N ALA A 11 -6.44 -11.99 11.14
CA ALA A 11 -5.15 -12.01 10.46
C ALA A 11 -4.57 -13.43 10.45
N GLU A 12 -3.63 -13.72 9.55
CA GLU A 12 -2.96 -15.05 9.50
C GLU A 12 -2.18 -15.37 10.79
N THR A 13 -1.79 -14.34 11.55
CA THR A 13 -1.22 -14.44 12.90
C THR A 13 -2.20 -14.98 13.94
N GLY A 14 -3.49 -15.04 13.62
CA GLY A 14 -4.59 -15.37 14.53
C GLY A 14 -5.15 -14.15 15.30
N GLU A 15 -4.63 -12.95 15.05
CA GLU A 15 -5.12 -11.73 15.69
C GLU A 15 -6.48 -11.31 15.12
N HIS A 16 -7.40 -10.91 16.00
CA HIS A 16 -8.66 -10.31 15.62
C HIS A 16 -8.45 -8.82 15.35
N ILE A 17 -8.52 -8.41 14.09
CA ILE A 17 -8.33 -7.02 13.68
C ILE A 17 -9.69 -6.34 13.57
N VAL A 18 -9.80 -5.15 14.16
CA VAL A 18 -10.93 -4.23 13.97
C VAL A 18 -10.38 -2.95 13.37
N ALA A 19 -10.85 -2.59 12.19
CA ALA A 19 -10.49 -1.35 11.50
C ALA A 19 -11.68 -0.40 11.48
N GLY A 20 -11.43 0.86 11.84
CA GLY A 20 -12.38 1.96 11.79
C GLY A 20 -11.88 3.08 10.89
N ALA A 21 -12.78 4.02 10.59
CA ALA A 21 -12.48 5.19 9.74
C ALA A 21 -11.60 6.26 10.42
N GLY A 22 -11.42 6.20 11.73
CA GLY A 22 -10.61 7.13 12.51
C GLY A 22 -10.57 6.75 13.99
N GLU A 23 -9.79 7.47 14.78
CA GLU A 23 -9.54 7.17 16.21
C GLU A 23 -10.83 7.11 17.04
N LEU A 24 -11.65 8.17 17.00
CA LEU A 24 -12.90 8.23 17.76
C LEU A 24 -13.89 7.16 17.32
N HIS A 25 -13.98 6.90 16.02
CA HIS A 25 -14.85 5.86 15.49
C HIS A 25 -14.41 4.49 16.02
N LEU A 26 -13.12 4.18 15.97
CA LEU A 26 -12.58 2.93 16.50
C LEU A 26 -12.80 2.81 18.02
N GLU A 27 -12.61 3.88 18.79
CA GLU A 27 -12.86 3.91 20.25
C GLU A 27 -14.31 3.55 20.59
N ILE A 28 -15.28 4.15 19.88
CA ILE A 28 -16.70 3.85 20.07
C ILE A 28 -17.00 2.40 19.70
N CYS A 29 -16.51 1.94 18.54
CA CYS A 29 -16.76 0.56 18.11
C CYS A 29 -16.18 -0.49 19.05
N LEU A 30 -15.01 -0.22 19.64
CA LEU A 30 -14.38 -1.11 20.61
C LEU A 30 -15.15 -1.11 21.94
N LYS A 31 -15.68 0.05 22.36
CA LYS A 31 -16.53 0.14 23.52
C LYS A 31 -17.84 -0.62 23.33
N ASP A 32 -18.53 -0.39 22.22
CA ASP A 32 -19.77 -1.11 21.87
C ASP A 32 -19.50 -2.62 21.74
N LEU A 33 -18.33 -3.01 21.22
CA LEU A 33 -17.92 -4.41 21.17
C LEU A 33 -17.76 -5.01 22.57
N GLN A 34 -17.07 -4.32 23.48
CA GLN A 34 -16.82 -4.81 24.83
C GLN A 34 -18.09 -4.85 25.68
N ASP A 35 -18.89 -3.78 25.64
CA ASP A 35 -20.00 -3.58 26.56
C ASP A 35 -21.30 -4.24 26.06
N ASP A 36 -21.58 -4.19 24.75
CA ASP A 36 -22.87 -4.62 24.20
C ASP A 36 -22.78 -5.87 23.31
N HIS A 37 -21.89 -5.89 22.32
CA HIS A 37 -21.89 -6.95 21.31
C HIS A 37 -21.24 -8.25 21.79
N ALA A 38 -20.11 -8.18 22.48
CA ALA A 38 -19.41 -9.34 23.05
C ALA A 38 -19.68 -9.48 24.56
N GLY A 39 -19.84 -8.37 25.28
CA GLY A 39 -20.14 -8.37 26.72
C GLY A 39 -19.02 -8.98 27.58
N VAL A 40 -17.77 -8.93 27.12
CA VAL A 40 -16.61 -9.53 27.80
C VAL A 40 -15.43 -8.55 27.79
N PRO A 41 -14.59 -8.53 28.84
CA PRO A 41 -13.40 -7.69 28.87
C PRO A 41 -12.48 -7.98 27.68
N LEU A 42 -12.12 -6.93 26.92
CA LEU A 42 -11.22 -7.05 25.78
C LEU A 42 -9.81 -6.61 26.15
N LYS A 43 -8.81 -7.32 25.60
CA LYS A 43 -7.43 -6.86 25.62
C LYS A 43 -7.13 -6.18 24.28
N ILE A 44 -7.06 -4.86 24.30
CA ILE A 44 -6.92 -4.02 23.12
C ILE A 44 -5.47 -3.54 23.03
N SER A 45 -4.84 -3.68 21.86
CA SER A 45 -3.51 -3.11 21.58
C SER A 45 -3.61 -1.65 21.15
N ASP A 46 -2.49 -0.94 21.15
CA ASP A 46 -2.45 0.41 20.59
C ASP A 46 -2.92 0.42 19.12
N PRO A 47 -3.63 1.47 18.67
CA PRO A 47 -4.03 1.61 17.29
C PRO A 47 -2.82 1.58 16.35
N VAL A 48 -2.99 0.90 15.22
CA VAL A 48 -1.94 0.75 14.21
C VAL A 48 -2.39 1.41 12.92
N VAL A 49 -1.47 2.14 12.29
CA VAL A 49 -1.67 2.71 10.96
C VAL A 49 -1.21 1.70 9.89
N PRO A 50 -2.07 1.36 8.92
CA PRO A 50 -1.65 0.55 7.78
C PRO A 50 -0.77 1.39 6.87
N TYR A 51 0.39 0.88 6.49
CA TYR A 51 1.25 1.50 5.48
C TYR A 51 1.06 0.78 4.13
N ARG A 52 1.64 1.32 3.07
CA ARG A 52 1.80 0.58 1.81
C ARG A 52 3.25 0.50 1.41
N GLU A 53 3.67 -0.62 0.85
CA GLU A 53 5.01 -0.74 0.28
C GLU A 53 5.01 -0.31 -1.18
N THR A 54 6.01 0.45 -1.58
CA THR A 54 6.16 0.92 -2.97
C THR A 54 7.63 0.94 -3.39
N VAL A 55 7.89 1.36 -4.62
CA VAL A 55 9.24 1.52 -5.17
C VAL A 55 9.39 2.92 -5.75
N LYS A 56 10.58 3.52 -5.65
CA LYS A 56 10.83 4.90 -6.08
C LYS A 56 11.49 5.02 -7.45
N ALA A 57 12.00 3.92 -7.99
CA ALA A 57 12.72 3.90 -9.26
C ALA A 57 12.55 2.56 -9.97
N GLU A 58 12.93 2.48 -11.24
CA GLU A 58 13.10 1.19 -11.90
C GLU A 58 14.21 0.37 -11.20
N SER A 59 14.05 -0.96 -11.15
CA SER A 59 15.08 -1.86 -10.67
C SER A 59 16.43 -1.56 -11.33
N SER A 60 17.44 -1.33 -10.50
CA SER A 60 18.83 -1.02 -10.92
C SER A 60 19.46 -2.09 -11.81
N MET A 61 18.99 -3.33 -11.70
CA MET A 61 19.33 -4.45 -12.58
C MET A 61 18.13 -5.40 -12.71
N VAL A 62 18.21 -6.33 -13.66
CA VAL A 62 17.20 -7.37 -13.83
C VAL A 62 17.29 -8.36 -12.67
N ALA A 63 16.19 -8.54 -11.94
CA ALA A 63 16.10 -9.56 -10.90
C ALA A 63 15.95 -10.94 -11.52
N LEU A 64 16.67 -11.92 -10.98
CA LEU A 64 16.64 -13.31 -11.40
C LEU A 64 16.31 -14.20 -10.21
N SER A 65 15.37 -15.12 -10.37
CA SER A 65 15.17 -16.24 -9.45
C SER A 65 14.99 -17.55 -10.22
N LYS A 66 15.47 -18.64 -9.62
CA LYS A 66 15.46 -20.02 -10.15
C LYS A 66 14.50 -20.88 -9.32
N SER A 67 13.82 -21.83 -9.96
CA SER A 67 13.04 -22.86 -9.27
C SER A 67 13.90 -23.78 -8.43
N GLN A 68 13.28 -24.47 -7.47
CA GLN A 68 13.98 -25.41 -6.60
C GLN A 68 14.66 -26.53 -7.40
N ASN A 69 14.01 -26.98 -8.48
CA ASN A 69 14.60 -27.93 -9.43
C ASN A 69 15.65 -27.32 -10.38
N LYS A 70 15.93 -26.01 -10.29
CA LYS A 70 16.90 -25.25 -11.10
C LYS A 70 16.64 -25.20 -12.60
N HIS A 71 15.51 -25.72 -13.08
CA HIS A 71 15.19 -25.77 -14.51
C HIS A 71 14.48 -24.51 -15.01
N ASN A 72 13.73 -23.82 -14.14
CA ASN A 72 12.97 -22.63 -14.51
C ASN A 72 13.63 -21.39 -13.95
N ARG A 73 13.62 -20.31 -14.74
CA ARG A 73 14.21 -19.01 -14.39
C ARG A 73 13.26 -17.91 -14.82
N LEU A 74 12.99 -16.96 -13.93
CA LEU A 74 12.23 -15.75 -14.26
C LEU A 74 13.14 -14.54 -14.14
N TYR A 75 13.02 -13.61 -15.09
CA TYR A 75 13.76 -12.36 -15.15
C TYR A 75 12.76 -11.20 -15.09
N VAL A 76 12.79 -10.42 -14.01
CA VAL A 76 11.79 -9.39 -13.73
C VAL A 76 12.45 -8.06 -13.38
N LYS A 77 11.80 -6.96 -13.76
CA LYS A 77 12.07 -5.63 -13.19
C LYS A 77 10.80 -5.05 -12.60
N ALA A 78 10.96 -4.31 -11.51
CA ALA A 78 9.93 -3.49 -10.90
C ALA A 78 10.19 -2.02 -11.24
N MET A 79 9.13 -1.23 -11.34
CA MET A 79 9.18 0.21 -11.52
C MET A 79 7.97 0.87 -10.87
N PRO A 80 8.05 2.15 -10.47
CA PRO A 80 6.91 2.87 -9.96
C PRO A 80 5.82 2.94 -11.02
N LEU A 81 4.58 2.80 -10.57
CA LEU A 81 3.40 3.16 -11.34
C LEU A 81 3.06 4.62 -11.05
N ASP A 82 2.71 5.39 -12.07
CA ASP A 82 2.32 6.79 -11.87
C ASP A 82 1.12 6.91 -10.93
N ASP A 83 1.11 7.95 -10.09
CA ASP A 83 0.05 8.15 -9.10
C ASP A 83 -1.33 8.32 -9.74
N GLU A 84 -1.39 8.93 -10.93
CA GLU A 84 -2.63 9.09 -11.69
C GLU A 84 -3.20 7.75 -12.15
N VAL A 85 -2.35 6.82 -12.60
CA VAL A 85 -2.77 5.46 -12.97
C VAL A 85 -3.18 4.69 -11.72
N THR A 86 -2.42 4.81 -10.64
CA THR A 86 -2.70 4.16 -9.35
C THR A 86 -4.09 4.57 -8.84
N LYS A 87 -4.41 5.88 -8.85
CA LYS A 87 -5.74 6.40 -8.50
C LYS A 87 -6.83 5.93 -9.46
N ALA A 88 -6.57 5.93 -10.77
CA ALA A 88 -7.54 5.45 -11.76
C ALA A 88 -7.93 3.99 -11.58
N ILE A 89 -7.01 3.15 -11.06
CA ILE A 89 -7.30 1.77 -10.71
C ILE A 89 -8.15 1.69 -9.44
N GLU A 90 -7.79 2.44 -8.40
CA GLU A 90 -8.51 2.49 -7.12
C GLU A 90 -9.96 3.02 -7.29
N ASP A 91 -10.15 4.01 -8.14
CA ASP A 91 -11.46 4.60 -8.49
C ASP A 91 -12.27 3.73 -9.47
N GLY A 92 -11.67 2.66 -9.99
CA GLY A 92 -12.32 1.70 -10.90
C GLY A 92 -12.44 2.15 -12.35
N LYS A 93 -11.80 3.27 -12.74
CA LYS A 93 -11.72 3.73 -14.14
C LYS A 93 -10.89 2.80 -15.01
N VAL A 94 -9.84 2.21 -14.43
CA VAL A 94 -9.04 1.15 -15.06
C VAL A 94 -9.30 -0.14 -14.29
N ASN A 95 -10.13 -1.02 -14.85
CA ASN A 95 -10.57 -2.22 -14.13
C ASN A 95 -9.94 -3.51 -14.70
N PRO A 96 -9.62 -4.49 -13.84
CA PRO A 96 -9.25 -5.84 -14.27
C PRO A 96 -10.28 -6.52 -15.17
N ARG A 97 -11.57 -6.22 -14.98
CA ARG A 97 -12.71 -6.83 -15.69
C ARG A 97 -13.01 -6.19 -17.05
N ASP A 98 -12.40 -5.04 -17.34
CA ASP A 98 -12.59 -4.38 -18.63
C ASP A 98 -12.03 -5.21 -19.79
N ASP A 99 -12.59 -5.02 -20.99
CA ASP A 99 -11.97 -5.57 -22.20
C ASP A 99 -10.53 -5.06 -22.30
N PHE A 100 -9.59 -5.98 -22.46
CA PHE A 100 -8.16 -5.66 -22.39
C PHE A 100 -7.70 -4.70 -23.50
N LYS A 101 -8.38 -4.65 -24.66
CA LYS A 101 -8.04 -3.70 -25.73
C LYS A 101 -8.58 -2.31 -25.42
N ALA A 102 -9.79 -2.23 -24.88
CA ALA A 102 -10.38 -0.96 -24.43
C ALA A 102 -9.55 -0.36 -23.28
N ARG A 103 -9.26 -1.16 -22.24
CA ARG A 103 -8.39 -0.77 -21.14
C ARG A 103 -7.01 -0.30 -21.62
N ALA A 104 -6.41 -1.02 -22.57
CA ALA A 104 -5.11 -0.64 -23.11
C ALA A 104 -5.13 0.69 -23.86
N ARG A 105 -6.24 1.05 -24.52
CA ARG A 105 -6.41 2.36 -25.15
C ARG A 105 -6.51 3.47 -24.10
N VAL A 106 -7.32 3.28 -23.05
CA VAL A 106 -7.40 4.23 -21.94
C VAL A 106 -6.03 4.48 -21.32
N LEU A 107 -5.28 3.42 -21.02
CA LEU A 107 -3.91 3.53 -20.50
C LEU A 107 -2.95 4.26 -21.45
N ALA A 108 -3.04 4.01 -22.75
CA ALA A 108 -2.17 4.64 -23.74
C ALA A 108 -2.53 6.12 -23.98
N ASP A 109 -3.81 6.41 -24.19
CA ASP A 109 -4.30 7.72 -24.62
C ASP A 109 -4.29 8.73 -23.46
N GLU A 110 -4.60 8.30 -22.24
CA GLU A 110 -4.73 9.20 -21.07
C GLU A 110 -3.50 9.17 -20.15
N TYR A 111 -2.77 8.06 -20.11
CA TYR A 111 -1.68 7.86 -19.15
C TYR A 111 -0.32 7.55 -19.82
N GLY A 112 -0.22 7.69 -21.14
CA GLY A 112 1.05 7.57 -21.87
C GLY A 112 1.67 6.18 -21.88
N TRP A 113 0.91 5.12 -21.58
CA TRP A 113 1.41 3.75 -21.64
C TRP A 113 1.68 3.28 -23.07
N ASP A 114 2.68 2.41 -23.23
CA ASP A 114 2.76 1.61 -24.45
C ASP A 114 1.55 0.66 -24.56
N VAL A 115 0.84 0.74 -25.68
CA VAL A 115 -0.38 -0.04 -25.93
C VAL A 115 -0.12 -1.55 -25.97
N THR A 116 1.10 -1.97 -26.33
CA THR A 116 1.48 -3.39 -26.36
C THR A 116 1.59 -3.91 -24.94
N ASP A 117 2.29 -3.17 -24.08
CA ASP A 117 2.41 -3.49 -22.65
C ASP A 117 1.05 -3.48 -21.95
N ALA A 118 0.23 -2.47 -22.21
CA ALA A 118 -1.08 -2.34 -21.59
C ALA A 118 -2.04 -3.49 -21.98
N ARG A 119 -1.90 -4.05 -23.20
CA ARG A 119 -2.63 -5.27 -23.62
C ARG A 119 -2.12 -6.54 -22.98
N LYS A 120 -0.87 -6.54 -22.52
CA LYS A 120 -0.20 -7.71 -21.92
C LYS A 120 -0.16 -7.66 -20.39
N ILE A 121 -1.00 -6.84 -19.76
CA ILE A 121 -1.26 -6.92 -18.32
C ILE A 121 -1.86 -8.30 -18.01
N TRP A 122 -1.15 -9.09 -17.20
CA TRP A 122 -1.59 -10.41 -16.76
C TRP A 122 -2.57 -10.33 -15.60
N CYS A 123 -2.29 -9.50 -14.60
CA CYS A 123 -3.17 -9.29 -13.47
C CYS A 123 -2.87 -7.97 -12.75
N PHE A 124 -3.85 -7.58 -11.94
CA PHE A 124 -3.77 -6.53 -10.93
C PHE A 124 -3.57 -7.20 -9.57
N GLY A 125 -3.01 -6.49 -8.59
CA GLY A 125 -2.80 -7.05 -7.25
C GLY A 125 -2.64 -5.98 -6.17
N PRO A 126 -2.87 -6.31 -4.89
CA PRO A 126 -3.42 -7.58 -4.41
C PRO A 126 -4.93 -7.72 -4.71
N ASP A 127 -5.51 -8.86 -4.33
CA ASP A 127 -6.95 -9.15 -4.41
C ASP A 127 -7.58 -8.92 -5.81
N THR A 128 -6.78 -9.14 -6.85
CA THR A 128 -7.12 -8.97 -8.28
C THR A 128 -7.53 -7.57 -8.72
N THR A 129 -7.54 -6.58 -7.81
CA THR A 129 -8.08 -5.23 -8.03
C THR A 129 -7.15 -4.12 -7.56
N GLY A 130 -6.14 -4.46 -6.75
CA GLY A 130 -5.20 -3.49 -6.23
C GLY A 130 -4.33 -2.83 -7.31
N PRO A 131 -3.76 -1.66 -7.00
CA PRO A 131 -3.04 -0.83 -7.96
C PRO A 131 -1.57 -1.26 -8.13
N ASN A 132 -1.37 -2.53 -8.42
CA ASN A 132 -0.08 -3.08 -8.85
C ASN A 132 -0.30 -3.94 -10.08
N LEU A 133 0.64 -3.92 -11.03
CA LEU A 133 0.46 -4.56 -12.33
C LEU A 133 1.57 -5.58 -12.59
N LEU A 134 1.19 -6.79 -13.02
CA LEU A 134 2.11 -7.74 -13.62
C LEU A 134 1.95 -7.71 -15.14
N VAL A 135 3.03 -7.42 -15.86
CA VAL A 135 3.03 -7.24 -17.32
C VAL A 135 3.98 -8.23 -17.97
N ASP A 136 3.50 -8.90 -19.00
CA ASP A 136 4.35 -9.72 -19.88
C ASP A 136 5.06 -8.85 -20.91
N ALA A 137 6.37 -8.66 -20.70
CA ALA A 137 7.26 -7.98 -21.64
C ALA A 137 8.19 -8.97 -22.37
N THR A 138 7.90 -10.27 -22.31
CA THR A 138 8.73 -11.32 -22.90
C THR A 138 8.59 -11.38 -24.43
N LYS A 139 9.56 -12.02 -25.08
CA LYS A 139 9.59 -12.21 -26.54
C LYS A 139 9.96 -13.65 -26.89
N GLY A 140 9.05 -14.37 -27.55
CA GLY A 140 9.33 -15.69 -28.12
C GLY A 140 9.49 -16.84 -27.12
N VAL A 141 8.99 -16.68 -25.89
CA VAL A 141 9.08 -17.72 -24.85
C VAL A 141 8.06 -18.84 -25.12
N GLN A 142 8.55 -20.06 -25.28
CA GLN A 142 7.70 -21.25 -25.42
C GLN A 142 7.00 -21.57 -24.09
N TYR A 143 5.76 -22.04 -24.16
CA TYR A 143 4.96 -22.48 -23.00
C TYR A 143 4.65 -21.40 -21.94
N LEU A 144 4.88 -20.12 -22.25
CA LEU A 144 4.64 -19.01 -21.33
C LEU A 144 3.22 -18.98 -20.76
N ASN A 145 2.21 -19.28 -21.59
CA ASN A 145 0.82 -19.30 -21.15
C ASN A 145 0.53 -20.38 -20.10
N GLU A 146 1.29 -21.47 -20.05
CA GLU A 146 1.10 -22.53 -19.05
C GLU A 146 1.51 -22.10 -17.64
N ILE A 147 2.39 -21.09 -17.54
CA ILE A 147 2.90 -20.61 -16.25
C ILE A 147 2.13 -19.39 -15.72
N LYS A 148 1.24 -18.83 -16.54
CA LYS A 148 0.54 -17.57 -16.26
C LYS A 148 -0.21 -17.62 -14.93
N ASP A 149 -1.00 -18.66 -14.72
CA ASP A 149 -1.81 -18.79 -13.49
C ASP A 149 -0.95 -18.92 -12.23
N SER A 150 0.19 -19.61 -12.33
CA SER A 150 1.16 -19.71 -11.23
C SER A 150 1.80 -18.36 -10.92
N CYS A 151 2.11 -17.56 -11.95
CA CYS A 151 2.65 -16.22 -11.76
C CYS A 151 1.61 -15.26 -11.19
N ILE A 152 0.35 -15.35 -11.65
CA ILE A 152 -0.76 -14.55 -11.10
C ILE A 152 -0.96 -14.86 -9.61
N ALA A 153 -1.02 -16.13 -9.24
CA ALA A 153 -1.17 -16.55 -7.84
C ALA A 153 -0.02 -16.05 -6.96
N ALA A 154 1.22 -16.18 -7.44
CA ALA A 154 2.38 -15.65 -6.74
C ALA A 154 2.35 -14.12 -6.59
N PHE A 155 1.86 -13.42 -7.62
CA PHE A 155 1.75 -11.97 -7.62
C PHE A 155 0.72 -11.46 -6.63
N GLN A 156 -0.44 -12.13 -6.52
CA GLN A 156 -1.44 -11.79 -5.50
C GLN A 156 -0.83 -11.85 -4.10
N TRP A 157 -0.04 -12.89 -3.82
CA TRP A 157 0.61 -13.03 -2.53
C TRP A 157 1.72 -12.00 -2.32
N ALA A 158 2.59 -11.81 -3.32
CA ALA A 158 3.70 -10.86 -3.24
C ALA A 158 3.21 -9.42 -3.03
N THR A 159 2.09 -9.04 -3.64
CA THR A 159 1.51 -7.70 -3.50
C THR A 159 0.65 -7.55 -2.24
N LYS A 160 0.23 -8.64 -1.60
CA LYS A 160 -0.44 -8.61 -0.30
C LYS A 160 0.56 -8.46 0.84
N GLU A 161 1.66 -9.19 0.77
CA GLU A 161 2.74 -9.15 1.76
C GLU A 161 4.01 -8.64 1.09
N GLY A 162 4.30 -7.34 1.23
CA GLY A 162 5.52 -6.77 0.70
C GLY A 162 6.80 -7.24 1.40
N VAL A 163 7.95 -6.99 0.76
CA VAL A 163 9.26 -7.49 1.22
C VAL A 163 9.80 -6.74 2.43
N LEU A 164 9.44 -5.47 2.61
CA LEU A 164 9.96 -4.63 3.69
C LEU A 164 9.38 -5.06 5.03
N CYS A 165 8.05 -5.16 5.15
CA CYS A 165 7.38 -5.38 6.43
C CYS A 165 6.03 -6.08 6.29
N GLU A 166 5.81 -6.80 5.19
CA GLU A 166 4.58 -7.55 4.89
C GLU A 166 3.33 -6.63 4.93
N GLU A 167 3.47 -5.38 4.50
CA GLU A 167 2.34 -4.51 4.21
C GLU A 167 1.94 -4.64 2.74
N ASN A 168 0.69 -4.33 2.40
CA ASN A 168 0.24 -4.40 1.01
C ASN A 168 1.10 -3.48 0.12
N MET A 169 1.49 -3.97 -1.05
CA MET A 169 2.14 -3.15 -2.06
C MET A 169 1.14 -2.18 -2.71
N ARG A 170 1.63 -1.02 -3.16
CA ARG A 170 0.84 -0.02 -3.90
C ARG A 170 1.70 0.70 -4.94
N GLY A 171 1.15 0.88 -6.13
CA GLY A 171 1.76 1.69 -7.17
C GLY A 171 3.02 1.06 -7.76
N ILE A 172 3.05 -0.27 -7.95
CA ILE A 172 4.21 -0.95 -8.52
C ILE A 172 3.82 -1.70 -9.81
N ARG A 173 4.61 -1.49 -10.86
CA ARG A 173 4.55 -2.28 -12.09
C ARG A 173 5.72 -3.26 -12.14
N PHE A 174 5.43 -4.53 -12.38
CA PHE A 174 6.41 -5.59 -12.59
C PHE A 174 6.37 -6.06 -14.04
N ASN A 175 7.51 -5.98 -14.73
CA ASN A 175 7.68 -6.45 -16.10
C ASN A 175 8.44 -7.78 -16.08
N ILE A 176 7.81 -8.85 -16.57
CA ILE A 176 8.50 -10.11 -16.87
C ILE A 176 9.23 -9.93 -18.19
N LEU A 177 10.56 -9.83 -18.15
CA LEU A 177 11.38 -9.54 -19.32
C LEU A 177 11.76 -10.80 -20.09
N ASP A 178 12.04 -11.89 -19.37
CA ASP A 178 12.39 -13.17 -19.95
C ASP A 178 12.02 -14.31 -18.99
N VAL A 179 11.84 -15.51 -19.55
CA VAL A 179 11.58 -16.73 -18.78
C VAL A 179 12.26 -17.91 -19.47
N THR A 180 13.07 -18.65 -18.71
CA THR A 180 13.57 -19.96 -19.14
C THR A 180 12.72 -21.04 -18.48
N LEU A 181 12.16 -21.95 -19.27
CA LEU A 181 11.28 -23.01 -18.79
C LEU A 181 11.81 -24.39 -19.21
N HIS A 182 11.62 -25.39 -18.34
CA HIS A 182 11.86 -26.78 -18.73
C HIS A 182 10.89 -27.19 -19.85
N THR A 183 11.26 -28.15 -20.72
CA THR A 183 10.37 -28.60 -21.80
C THR A 183 9.14 -29.32 -21.26
N ASP A 184 9.34 -30.19 -20.27
CA ASP A 184 8.27 -31.04 -19.73
C ASP A 184 7.47 -30.33 -18.64
N ALA A 185 6.14 -30.34 -18.78
CA ALA A 185 5.21 -29.66 -17.87
C ALA A 185 5.32 -30.13 -16.40
N ILE A 186 5.73 -31.38 -16.16
CA ILE A 186 5.94 -31.92 -14.80
C ILE A 186 6.97 -31.13 -13.99
N HIS A 187 7.93 -30.48 -14.67
CA HIS A 187 8.96 -29.67 -14.05
C HIS A 187 8.58 -28.18 -13.92
N ARG A 188 7.37 -27.82 -14.34
CA ARG A 188 6.82 -26.45 -14.35
C ARG A 188 5.51 -26.33 -13.59
N GLY A 189 5.21 -27.27 -12.69
CA GLY A 189 4.00 -27.17 -11.86
C GLY A 189 4.01 -25.94 -10.94
N GLY A 190 2.85 -25.57 -10.41
CA GLY A 190 2.69 -24.40 -9.53
C GLY A 190 3.63 -24.41 -8.31
N GLY A 191 3.90 -25.58 -7.72
CA GLY A 191 4.86 -25.71 -6.62
C GLY A 191 6.30 -25.31 -6.97
N GLN A 192 6.67 -25.29 -8.26
CA GLN A 192 7.97 -24.82 -8.73
C GLN A 192 7.95 -23.34 -9.13
N LEU A 193 6.85 -22.84 -9.69
CA LEU A 193 6.78 -21.48 -10.25
C LEU A 193 6.30 -20.44 -9.26
N ILE A 194 5.33 -20.77 -8.40
CA ILE A 194 4.76 -19.82 -7.44
C ILE A 194 5.84 -19.23 -6.52
N PRO A 195 6.70 -20.05 -5.87
CA PRO A 195 7.75 -19.51 -5.01
C PRO A 195 8.77 -18.67 -5.77
N VAL A 196 9.06 -19.03 -7.02
CA VAL A 196 10.04 -18.31 -7.87
C VAL A 196 9.52 -16.96 -8.29
N CYS A 197 8.28 -16.91 -8.76
CA CYS A 197 7.64 -15.66 -9.15
C CYS A 197 7.49 -14.72 -7.94
N ARG A 198 7.17 -15.25 -6.74
CA ARG A 198 7.14 -14.45 -5.51
C ARG A 198 8.53 -13.90 -5.17
N ARG A 199 9.56 -14.77 -5.14
CA ARG A 199 10.95 -14.36 -4.86
C ARG A 199 11.46 -13.31 -5.85
N VAL A 200 11.22 -13.49 -7.15
CA VAL A 200 11.72 -12.55 -8.15
C VAL A 200 11.03 -11.18 -8.06
N CYS A 201 9.75 -11.12 -7.69
CA CYS A 201 9.08 -9.86 -7.40
C CYS A 201 9.73 -9.14 -6.20
N TYR A 202 10.04 -9.87 -5.11
CA TYR A 202 10.74 -9.27 -3.96
C TYR A 202 12.15 -8.79 -4.32
N ALA A 203 12.91 -9.56 -5.07
CA ALA A 203 14.23 -9.14 -5.56
C ALA A 203 14.11 -7.88 -6.44
N ALA A 204 13.14 -7.85 -7.35
CA ALA A 204 12.91 -6.69 -8.22
C ALA A 204 12.51 -5.44 -7.43
N ALA A 205 11.64 -5.57 -6.42
CA ALA A 205 11.22 -4.48 -5.55
C ALA A 205 12.39 -3.93 -4.71
N LEU A 206 13.23 -4.79 -4.13
CA LEU A 206 14.42 -4.37 -3.39
C LEU A 206 15.43 -3.63 -4.28
N LEU A 207 15.54 -4.03 -5.56
CA LEU A 207 16.41 -3.37 -6.53
C LEU A 207 15.87 -2.02 -7.04
N ALA A 208 14.59 -1.73 -6.76
CA ALA A 208 13.83 -0.59 -7.30
C ALA A 208 13.72 0.59 -6.30
N LYS A 209 14.65 0.67 -5.33
CA LYS A 209 14.63 1.66 -4.23
C LYS A 209 13.30 1.61 -3.46
N PRO A 210 13.08 0.54 -2.68
CA PRO A 210 11.80 0.33 -1.98
C PRO A 210 11.54 1.46 -0.98
N SER A 211 10.27 1.72 -0.68
CA SER A 211 9.84 2.75 0.27
C SER A 211 8.48 2.40 0.87
N LEU A 212 8.03 3.18 1.85
CA LEU A 212 6.66 3.13 2.34
C LEU A 212 5.86 4.33 1.86
N GLN A 213 4.54 4.15 1.76
CA GLN A 213 3.57 5.23 1.70
C GLN A 213 2.78 5.25 3.01
N GLU A 214 2.62 6.44 3.59
CA GLU A 214 1.75 6.66 4.76
C GLU A 214 0.38 7.16 4.32
N PRO A 215 -0.71 6.80 5.02
CA PRO A 215 -2.01 7.36 4.73
C PRO A 215 -2.12 8.76 5.32
N VAL A 216 -2.77 9.66 4.59
CA VAL A 216 -2.96 11.05 4.94
C VAL A 216 -4.45 11.38 4.95
N PHE A 217 -4.91 12.02 6.03
CA PHE A 217 -6.24 12.59 6.11
C PHE A 217 -6.29 13.97 5.46
N GLN A 218 -7.38 14.27 4.77
CA GLN A 218 -7.84 15.64 4.62
C GLN A 218 -8.69 15.97 5.87
N VAL A 219 -8.23 16.94 6.63
CA VAL A 219 -8.93 17.46 7.80
C VAL A 219 -9.59 18.78 7.44
N GLU A 220 -10.90 18.85 7.61
CA GLU A 220 -11.67 20.10 7.55
C GLU A 220 -12.03 20.53 8.97
N ILE A 221 -11.62 21.73 9.36
CA ILE A 221 -11.81 22.25 10.71
C ILE A 221 -12.60 23.54 10.64
N GLN A 222 -13.78 23.55 11.28
CA GLN A 222 -14.59 24.75 11.41
C GLN A 222 -14.35 25.40 12.76
N CYS A 223 -14.02 26.68 12.80
CA CYS A 223 -13.79 27.42 14.04
C CYS A 223 -14.10 28.92 13.91
N PRO A 224 -14.29 29.66 15.01
CA PRO A 224 -14.28 31.12 15.01
C PRO A 224 -12.88 31.68 14.73
N GLU A 225 -12.81 32.91 14.20
CA GLU A 225 -11.53 33.62 13.93
C GLU A 225 -10.54 33.61 15.11
N SER A 226 -11.05 33.78 16.32
CA SER A 226 -10.24 33.79 17.56
C SER A 226 -9.50 32.49 17.85
N ALA A 227 -9.95 31.36 17.27
CA ALA A 227 -9.43 30.03 17.55
C ALA A 227 -8.49 29.51 16.44
N ILE A 228 -8.35 30.21 15.31
CA ILE A 228 -7.53 29.80 14.17
C ILE A 228 -6.07 29.56 14.57
N GLY A 229 -5.49 30.44 15.39
CA GLY A 229 -4.11 30.29 15.85
C GLY A 229 -3.85 28.96 16.59
N GLY A 230 -4.85 28.45 17.31
CA GLY A 230 -4.79 27.14 17.97
C GLY A 230 -4.70 25.98 16.97
N ILE A 231 -5.40 26.07 15.83
CA ILE A 231 -5.36 25.05 14.77
C ILE A 231 -3.95 24.94 14.20
N TYR A 232 -3.35 26.06 13.79
CA TYR A 232 -2.00 26.08 13.22
C TYR A 232 -0.96 25.52 14.20
N SER A 233 -1.08 25.85 15.49
CA SER A 233 -0.20 25.30 16.54
C SER A 233 -0.26 23.77 16.60
N CYS A 234 -1.46 23.19 16.56
CA CYS A 234 -1.65 21.74 16.58
C CYS A 234 -1.14 21.07 15.30
N LEU A 235 -1.46 21.62 14.13
CA LEU A 235 -1.06 21.05 12.84
C LEU A 235 0.46 21.08 12.64
N ASN A 236 1.12 22.20 12.98
CA ASN A 236 2.57 22.35 12.77
C ASN A 236 3.40 21.34 13.58
N LYS A 237 2.94 20.94 14.77
CA LYS A 237 3.61 19.91 15.59
C LYS A 237 3.47 18.50 15.01
N ARG A 238 2.49 18.28 14.12
CA ARG A 238 2.03 16.98 13.63
C ARG A 238 2.23 16.81 12.13
N ARG A 239 3.18 17.56 11.55
CA ARG A 239 3.46 17.60 10.11
C ARG A 239 2.22 17.93 9.25
N GLY A 240 1.25 18.64 9.81
CA GLY A 240 0.05 19.06 9.11
C GLY A 240 0.35 20.16 8.09
N GLN A 241 -0.21 20.04 6.89
CA GLN A 241 -0.04 21.01 5.80
C GLN A 241 -1.38 21.67 5.47
N VAL A 242 -1.53 22.94 5.85
CA VAL A 242 -2.71 23.73 5.50
C VAL A 242 -2.64 24.15 4.03
N PHE A 243 -3.72 23.96 3.28
CA PHE A 243 -3.79 24.32 1.86
C PHE A 243 -5.00 25.20 1.49
N SER A 244 -6.00 25.32 2.37
CA SER A 244 -7.11 26.25 2.19
C SER A 244 -7.57 26.79 3.55
N GLU A 245 -7.85 28.09 3.57
CA GLU A 245 -8.45 28.80 4.69
C GLU A 245 -9.50 29.74 4.10
N GLU A 246 -10.76 29.49 4.41
CA GLU A 246 -11.89 30.23 3.85
C GLU A 246 -12.81 30.72 4.96
N GLN A 247 -13.13 32.01 4.95
CA GLN A 247 -14.16 32.56 5.81
C GLN A 247 -15.53 32.24 5.23
N ARG A 248 -16.44 31.71 6.05
CA ARG A 248 -17.82 31.47 5.64
C ARG A 248 -18.56 32.81 5.50
N PRO A 249 -19.07 33.18 4.31
CA PRO A 249 -19.72 34.47 4.12
C PRO A 249 -20.92 34.63 5.06
N GLY A 250 -20.96 35.76 5.75
CA GLY A 250 -22.06 36.11 6.67
C GLY A 250 -21.93 35.53 8.09
N THR A 251 -20.85 34.80 8.42
CA THR A 251 -20.58 34.34 9.79
C THR A 251 -19.12 34.61 10.20
N PRO A 252 -18.80 34.66 11.51
CA PRO A 252 -17.41 34.78 11.98
C PRO A 252 -16.66 33.44 11.95
N MET A 253 -17.16 32.45 11.21
CA MET A 253 -16.59 31.10 11.14
C MET A 253 -15.64 30.98 9.96
N PHE A 254 -14.54 30.30 10.19
CA PHE A 254 -13.55 29.91 9.21
C PHE A 254 -13.57 28.40 9.05
N THR A 255 -13.32 27.97 7.81
CA THR A 255 -13.06 26.58 7.46
C THR A 255 -11.61 26.47 7.04
N VAL A 256 -10.82 25.74 7.83
CA VAL A 256 -9.41 25.42 7.53
C VAL A 256 -9.35 24.00 6.99
N LYS A 257 -8.75 23.81 5.83
CA LYS A 257 -8.47 22.49 5.24
C LYS A 257 -6.98 22.22 5.23
N ALA A 258 -6.62 21.05 5.73
CA ALA A 258 -5.23 20.64 5.86
C ALA A 258 -5.05 19.14 5.59
N TYR A 259 -3.87 18.76 5.15
CA TYR A 259 -3.41 17.38 5.16
C TYR A 259 -2.80 17.04 6.52
N LEU A 260 -3.12 15.88 7.07
CA LEU A 260 -2.61 15.38 8.33
C LEU A 260 -2.28 13.89 8.22
N PRO A 261 -1.01 13.48 8.37
CA PRO A 261 -0.66 12.06 8.39
C PRO A 261 -1.42 11.30 9.48
N VAL A 262 -1.99 10.13 9.14
CA VAL A 262 -2.83 9.37 10.09
C VAL A 262 -2.06 8.99 11.35
N ALA A 263 -0.76 8.67 11.24
CA ALA A 263 0.08 8.34 12.39
C ALA A 263 0.24 9.52 13.37
N GLU A 264 0.13 10.74 12.88
CA GLU A 264 0.21 11.97 13.69
C GLU A 264 -1.18 12.43 14.17
N SER A 265 -2.25 11.74 13.75
CA SER A 265 -3.64 12.11 14.10
C SER A 265 -4.06 11.64 15.50
N PHE A 266 -3.35 10.69 16.10
CA PHE A 266 -3.70 10.18 17.43
C PHE A 266 -3.62 11.28 18.50
N GLY A 267 -4.72 11.46 19.23
CA GLY A 267 -4.86 12.52 20.23
C GLY A 267 -5.03 13.93 19.65
N PHE A 268 -5.11 14.09 18.32
CA PHE A 268 -5.26 15.39 17.66
C PHE A 268 -6.53 16.12 18.12
N ASN A 269 -7.67 15.41 18.21
CA ASN A 269 -8.94 16.01 18.61
C ASN A 269 -8.89 16.58 20.04
N GLY A 270 -8.22 15.89 20.96
CA GLY A 270 -8.02 16.36 22.34
C GLY A 270 -7.15 17.60 22.41
N GLU A 271 -6.00 17.58 21.73
CA GLU A 271 -5.07 18.72 21.69
C GLU A 271 -5.71 19.94 21.00
N LEU A 272 -6.44 19.72 19.91
CA LEU A 272 -7.18 20.77 19.21
C LEU A 272 -8.25 21.38 20.10
N ARG A 273 -9.03 20.57 20.81
CA ARG A 273 -10.05 21.05 21.76
C ARG A 273 -9.40 21.91 22.84
N GLN A 274 -8.25 21.50 23.37
CA GLN A 274 -7.52 22.25 24.40
C GLN A 274 -7.04 23.61 23.89
N HIS A 275 -6.42 23.66 22.70
CA HIS A 275 -5.85 24.89 22.15
C HIS A 275 -6.89 25.86 21.58
N THR A 276 -8.11 25.39 21.33
CA THR A 276 -9.22 26.21 20.80
C THR A 276 -10.32 26.48 21.81
N GLY A 277 -10.16 26.07 23.07
CA GLY A 277 -11.22 26.17 24.08
C GLY A 277 -12.48 25.39 23.71
N GLY A 278 -12.35 24.36 22.88
CA GLY A 278 -13.45 23.56 22.33
C GLY A 278 -14.29 24.23 21.27
N GLN A 279 -13.79 25.30 20.65
CA GLN A 279 -14.50 26.03 19.59
C GLN A 279 -14.22 25.52 18.18
N ALA A 280 -13.24 24.62 18.01
CA ALA A 280 -12.95 23.99 16.73
C ALA A 280 -13.62 22.61 16.59
N PHE A 281 -14.18 22.37 15.41
CA PHE A 281 -14.87 21.15 15.05
C PHE A 281 -14.12 20.48 13.88
N PRO A 282 -13.25 19.49 14.16
CA PRO A 282 -12.52 18.77 13.13
C PRO A 282 -13.38 17.66 12.51
N GLN A 283 -13.24 17.49 11.20
CA GLN A 283 -13.69 16.33 10.45
C GLN A 283 -12.50 15.81 9.65
N SER A 284 -12.20 14.52 9.75
CA SER A 284 -11.09 13.89 9.04
C SER A 284 -11.62 12.80 8.12
N VAL A 285 -11.16 12.80 6.87
CA VAL A 285 -11.48 11.77 5.87
C VAL A 285 -10.18 11.36 5.20
N PHE A 286 -10.02 10.07 4.91
CA PHE A 286 -8.89 9.58 4.14
C PHE A 286 -8.85 10.28 2.78
N ASP A 287 -7.70 10.83 2.41
CA ASP A 287 -7.54 11.56 1.15
C ASP A 287 -6.61 10.82 0.20
N HIS A 288 -5.37 10.56 0.62
CA HIS A 288 -4.39 9.91 -0.23
C HIS A 288 -3.31 9.15 0.55
N TRP A 289 -2.53 8.37 -0.19
CA TRP A 289 -1.28 7.78 0.26
C TRP A 289 -0.13 8.70 -0.16
N GLU A 290 0.73 9.06 0.78
CA GLU A 290 1.88 9.92 0.54
C GLU A 290 3.18 9.12 0.67
N LEU A 291 4.11 9.32 -0.26
CA LEU A 291 5.41 8.66 -0.24
C LEU A 291 6.26 9.17 0.93
N MET A 292 6.74 8.26 1.77
CA MET A 292 7.61 8.59 2.88
C MET A 292 9.00 9.02 2.38
N ASN A 293 9.54 10.07 3.01
CA ASN A 293 10.91 10.52 2.80
C ASN A 293 11.92 9.59 3.49
N GLY A 294 13.07 9.37 2.84
CA GLY A 294 14.16 8.52 3.33
C GLY A 294 14.24 7.16 2.64
N ASP A 295 15.14 6.31 3.12
CA ASP A 295 15.38 4.96 2.61
C ASP A 295 15.20 3.94 3.73
N PRO A 296 14.28 2.96 3.60
CA PRO A 296 14.06 1.94 4.64
C PRO A 296 15.25 0.98 4.81
N LEU A 297 16.20 0.96 3.87
CA LEU A 297 17.40 0.11 3.91
C LEU A 297 18.64 0.85 4.44
N GLU A 298 18.55 2.16 4.62
CA GLU A 298 19.63 2.98 5.19
C GLU A 298 19.61 2.92 6.72
N LYS A 299 20.73 2.47 7.31
CA LYS A 299 20.86 2.31 8.76
C LYS A 299 20.74 3.64 9.49
N GLY A 300 19.86 3.69 10.49
CA GLY A 300 19.60 4.87 11.32
C GLY A 300 18.61 5.86 10.69
N SER A 301 18.01 5.54 9.54
CA SER A 301 16.97 6.38 8.97
C SER A 301 15.66 6.22 9.76
N LYS A 302 14.85 7.29 9.82
CA LYS A 302 13.51 7.21 10.45
C LYS A 302 12.63 6.16 9.79
N LEU A 303 12.78 5.98 8.48
CA LEU A 303 11.99 5.02 7.72
C LEU A 303 12.41 3.57 8.01
N GLU A 304 13.70 3.32 8.23
CA GLU A 304 14.20 2.03 8.72
C GLU A 304 13.60 1.72 10.09
N GLU A 305 13.57 2.67 11.02
CA GLU A 305 13.01 2.49 12.35
C GLU A 305 11.52 2.09 12.29
N ILE A 306 10.73 2.77 11.45
CA ILE A 306 9.31 2.42 11.22
C ILE A 306 9.18 0.99 10.70
N VAL A 307 9.96 0.62 9.68
CA VAL A 307 9.96 -0.75 9.13
C VAL A 307 10.34 -1.77 10.20
N GLN A 308 11.40 -1.54 10.97
CA GLN A 308 11.85 -2.44 12.03
C GLN A 308 10.79 -2.61 13.14
N ASN A 309 10.10 -1.54 13.51
CA ASN A 309 9.02 -1.58 14.50
C ASN A 309 7.83 -2.39 14.00
N ILE A 310 7.41 -2.20 12.74
CA ILE A 310 6.34 -2.99 12.11
C ILE A 310 6.74 -4.47 12.06
N ARG A 311 7.97 -4.77 11.64
CA ARG A 311 8.49 -6.15 11.56
C ARG A 311 8.50 -6.83 12.94
N THR A 312 9.00 -6.14 13.96
CA THR A 312 9.06 -6.68 15.33
C THR A 312 7.66 -6.95 15.88
N ARG A 313 6.70 -6.03 15.64
CA ARG A 313 5.30 -6.21 16.02
C ARG A 313 4.67 -7.44 15.34
N LYS A 314 4.96 -7.68 14.06
CA LYS A 314 4.48 -8.84 13.30
C LYS A 314 5.24 -10.15 13.63
N GLY A 315 6.21 -10.13 14.54
CA GLY A 315 7.04 -11.29 14.86
C GLY A 315 8.06 -11.66 13.78
N LEU A 316 8.34 -10.76 12.84
CA LEU A 316 9.34 -10.93 11.79
C LEU A 316 10.75 -10.63 12.33
N LYS A 317 11.77 -11.12 11.62
CA LYS A 317 13.15 -10.69 11.88
C LYS A 317 13.25 -9.18 11.72
N ARG A 318 13.84 -8.51 12.71
CA ARG A 318 13.92 -7.04 12.75
C ARG A 318 14.48 -6.42 11.47
N GLU A 319 15.55 -6.98 10.92
CA GLU A 319 16.15 -6.51 9.67
C GLU A 319 15.36 -6.96 8.44
N VAL A 320 15.29 -6.09 7.43
CA VAL A 320 14.75 -6.46 6.11
C VAL A 320 15.65 -7.52 5.48
N PRO A 321 15.11 -8.59 4.88
CA PRO A 321 15.94 -9.64 4.29
C PRO A 321 16.81 -9.06 3.15
N PRO A 322 18.11 -9.40 3.10
CA PRO A 322 18.99 -8.87 2.07
C PRO A 322 18.61 -9.42 0.69
N LEU A 323 18.98 -8.69 -0.37
CA LEU A 323 18.70 -9.05 -1.76
C LEU A 323 19.06 -10.50 -2.11
N ASP A 324 20.21 -10.99 -1.62
CA ASP A 324 20.70 -12.35 -1.85
C ASP A 324 19.75 -13.46 -1.34
N THR A 325 18.78 -13.11 -0.50
CA THR A 325 17.70 -14.03 -0.08
C THR A 325 16.80 -14.42 -1.26
N TYR A 326 16.58 -13.47 -2.18
CA TYR A 326 15.60 -13.56 -3.24
C TYR A 326 16.24 -13.63 -4.63
N TYR A 327 17.43 -13.05 -4.78
CA TYR A 327 18.17 -12.99 -6.03
C TYR A 327 19.10 -14.20 -6.20
N ASP A 328 19.00 -14.88 -7.35
CA ASP A 328 19.89 -15.97 -7.72
C ASP A 328 20.90 -15.47 -8.77
N LYS A 329 22.19 -15.73 -8.55
CA LYS A 329 23.24 -15.46 -9.56
C LYS A 329 23.12 -16.45 -10.71
N LEU A 330 23.43 -16.00 -11.94
CA LEU A 330 23.43 -16.83 -13.15
C LEU A 330 24.32 -18.06 -12.98
#